data_AF-A0A975KSX5-F1
#
_entry.id   AF-A0A975KSX5-F1
#
_cell.length_a   1.000
_cell.length_b   1.000
_cell.length_c   1.000
_cell.angle_alpha   90.00
_cell.angle_beta   90.00
_cell.angle_gamma   90.00
#
_symmetry.space_group_name_H-M   'P 1'
#
loop_
_entity.id
_entity.type
_entity.pdbx_description
1 polymer ?
#
loop_
_entity_poly.entity_id
_entity_poly.type
_entity_poly.pdbx_seq_one_letter_code
_entity_poly.pdbx_strand_id
1 'polypeptide(L)' 'MEKKYSYTEFMKSIGRSTSSAHAEKLLNEIYMDLFLKRLHREQIRERLNGLVNQSLDNRDESAFLAYSNELLKFEECN' A
#
# COMPACT_ATOMS: atom_id res chain seq x y z
N MET A 1 -2.29 0.50 -17.46
CA MET A 1 -0.99 -0.11 -17.12
C MET A 1 0.12 0.91 -17.29
N GLU A 2 0.41 1.70 -16.26
CA GLU A 2 1.56 2.62 -16.23
C GLU A 2 2.04 2.71 -14.79
N LYS A 3 3.20 2.12 -14.47
CA LYS A 3 3.98 2.41 -13.24
C LYS A 3 5.28 1.62 -13.09
N LYS A 4 5.62 0.70 -14.00
CA LYS A 4 6.96 0.07 -14.01
C LYS A 4 8.09 1.00 -14.50
N TYR A 5 7.76 2.19 -15.01
CA TYR A 5 8.72 3.21 -15.44
C TYR A 5 9.44 3.97 -14.30
N SER A 6 9.09 3.74 -13.03
CA SER A 6 9.43 4.72 -11.98
C SER A 6 10.71 4.45 -11.16
N TYR A 7 11.25 3.22 -11.13
CA TYR A 7 12.36 2.91 -10.21
C TYR A 7 13.73 2.92 -10.90
N THR A 8 13.88 2.16 -11.98
CA THR A 8 15.17 2.05 -12.70
C THR A 8 15.60 3.37 -13.32
N GLU A 9 14.65 4.15 -13.81
CA GLU A 9 14.92 5.44 -14.45
C GLU A 9 15.20 6.54 -13.43
N PHE A 10 14.61 6.44 -12.23
CA PHE A 10 14.94 7.30 -11.09
C PHE A 10 16.33 6.99 -10.51
N MET A 11 16.70 5.70 -10.41
CA MET A 11 18.05 5.32 -9.99
C MET A 11 19.12 5.81 -10.96
N LYS A 12 18.86 5.75 -12.27
CA LYS A 12 19.75 6.30 -13.29
C LYS A 12 19.92 7.81 -13.19
N SER A 13 18.87 8.56 -12.81
CA SER A 13 18.93 10.02 -12.74
C SER A 13 19.62 10.52 -11.46
N ILE A 14 19.41 9.84 -10.33
CA ILE A 14 20.09 10.15 -9.05
C ILE A 14 21.59 9.85 -9.12
N GLY A 15 21.98 8.71 -9.70
CA GLY A 15 23.39 8.33 -9.85
C GLY A 15 24.23 9.30 -10.70
N ARG A 16 23.59 10.24 -11.42
CA ARG A 16 24.26 11.22 -12.29
C ARG A 16 24.49 12.60 -11.67
N SER A 17 23.88 12.95 -10.52
CA SER A 17 23.68 14.38 -10.19
C SER A 17 23.89 14.84 -8.73
N THR A 18 24.17 13.96 -7.75
CA THR A 18 24.23 14.40 -6.33
C THR A 18 25.38 13.75 -5.55
N SER A 19 25.90 14.46 -4.54
CA SER A 19 26.83 13.92 -3.54
C SER A 19 26.23 12.65 -2.93
N SER A 20 26.96 11.53 -2.92
CA SER A 20 26.38 10.20 -2.66
C SER A 20 25.58 10.12 -1.34
N ALA A 21 26.00 10.88 -0.31
CA ALA A 21 25.29 10.96 0.97
C ALA A 21 23.85 11.52 0.87
N HIS A 22 23.61 12.49 -0.02
CA HIS A 22 22.26 13.06 -0.21
C HIS A 22 21.39 12.13 -1.05
N ALA A 23 21.98 11.47 -2.06
CA ALA A 23 21.32 10.44 -2.86
C ALA A 23 20.86 9.26 -2.00
N GLU A 24 21.73 8.76 -1.13
CA GLU A 24 21.45 7.64 -0.21
C GLU A 24 20.36 7.98 0.79
N LYS A 25 20.38 9.20 1.36
CA LYS A 25 19.34 9.65 2.29
C LYS A 25 17.96 9.71 1.61
N LEU A 26 17.89 10.31 0.43
CA LEU A 26 16.64 10.38 -0.35
C LEU A 26 16.13 8.99 -0.73
N LEU A 27 17.03 8.08 -1.11
CA LEU A 27 16.69 6.70 -1.43
C LEU A 27 16.12 5.95 -0.22
N ASN A 28 16.71 6.13 0.95
CA ASN A 28 16.20 5.54 2.19
C ASN A 28 14.82 6.11 2.56
N GLU A 29 14.61 7.42 2.42
CA GLU A 29 13.31 8.05 2.67
C GLU A 29 12.22 7.49 1.75
N ILE A 30 12.52 7.36 0.45
CA ILE A 30 11.59 6.76 -0.53
C ILE A 30 11.32 5.30 -0.22
N TYR A 31 12.36 4.53 0.13
CA TYR A 31 12.21 3.13 0.48
C TYR A 31 11.30 2.97 1.72
N MET A 32 11.53 3.77 2.76
CA MET A 32 10.73 3.75 3.98
C MET A 32 9.27 4.11 3.71
N ASP A 33 9.01 5.14 2.89
CA ASP A 33 7.64 5.51 2.53
C ASP A 33 6.92 4.39 1.76
N LEU A 34 7.59 3.78 0.77
CA LEU A 34 7.03 2.65 0.01
C LEU A 34 6.77 1.44 0.91
N PHE A 35 7.70 1.14 1.82
CA PHE A 35 7.56 0.05 2.77
C PHE A 35 6.37 0.29 3.71
N LEU A 36 6.26 1.47 4.30
CA LEU A 36 5.16 1.84 5.20
C LEU A 36 3.82 1.82 4.47
N LYS A 37 3.75 2.33 3.24
CA LYS A 37 2.54 2.25 2.41
C LYS A 37 2.11 0.82 2.17
N ARG A 38 3.06 -0.07 1.85
CA ARG A 38 2.77 -1.49 1.65
C ARG A 38 2.30 -2.16 2.95
N LEU A 39 2.99 -1.91 4.06
CA LEU A 39 2.65 -2.47 5.36
C LEU A 39 1.24 -2.03 5.80
N HIS A 40 0.96 -0.73 5.73
CA HIS A 40 -0.33 -0.16 6.07
C HIS A 40 -1.46 -0.72 5.20
N ARG A 41 -1.20 -0.93 3.90
CA ARG A 41 -2.15 -1.55 2.98
C ARG A 41 -2.49 -2.99 3.39
N GLU A 42 -1.48 -3.80 3.74
CA GLU A 42 -1.73 -5.17 4.20
C GLU A 42 -2.52 -5.19 5.52
N GLN A 43 -2.19 -4.31 6.46
CA GLN A 43 -2.93 -4.17 7.73
C GLN A 43 -4.40 -3.79 7.52
N ILE A 44 -4.69 -2.85 6.60
CA ILE A 44 -6.08 -2.49 6.29
C ILE A 44 -6.84 -3.69 5.71
N ARG A 45 -6.22 -4.43 4.78
CA ARG A 45 -6.83 -5.63 4.20
C ARG A 45 -7.14 -6.66 5.28
N GLU A 46 -6.18 -6.97 6.14
CA GLU A 46 -6.36 -7.92 7.25
C GLU A 46 -7.49 -7.49 8.19
N ARG A 47 -7.54 -6.19 8.53
CA ARG A 47 -8.61 -5.62 9.36
C ARG A 47 -9.98 -5.81 8.72
N LEU A 48 -10.13 -5.48 7.43
CA LEU A 48 -11.40 -5.58 6.72
C LEU A 48 -11.86 -7.05 6.62
N ASN A 49 -10.96 -7.97 6.29
CA ASN A 49 -11.26 -9.41 6.30
C ASN A 49 -11.68 -9.89 7.69
N GLY A 50 -11.02 -9.43 8.75
CA GLY A 50 -11.39 -9.74 10.13
C GLY A 50 -12.81 -9.27 10.48
N LEU A 51 -13.16 -8.05 10.07
CA LEU A 51 -14.50 -7.48 10.28
C LEU A 51 -15.59 -8.23 9.48
N VAL A 52 -15.29 -8.61 8.24
CA VAL A 52 -16.17 -9.47 7.43
C VAL A 52 -16.41 -10.81 8.14
N ASN A 53 -15.36 -11.49 8.59
CA ASN A 53 -15.50 -12.77 9.31
C ASN A 53 -16.31 -12.60 10.60
N GLN A 54 -16.02 -11.56 11.39
CA GLN A 54 -16.76 -11.28 12.61
C GLN A 54 -18.25 -11.00 12.35
N SER A 55 -18.58 -10.30 11.26
CA SER A 55 -19.98 -10.07 10.89
C SER A 55 -20.71 -11.37 10.52
N LEU A 56 -20.03 -12.32 9.88
CA LEU A 56 -20.58 -13.64 9.59
C LEU A 56 -20.82 -14.46 10.86
N ASP A 57 -19.86 -14.47 11.79
CA ASP A 57 -19.99 -15.15 13.09
C ASP A 57 -21.19 -14.62 13.88
N ASN A 58 -21.42 -13.30 13.83
CA ASN A 58 -22.53 -12.63 14.50
C ASN A 58 -23.85 -12.70 13.72
N ARG A 59 -23.86 -13.24 12.50
CA ARG A 59 -24.99 -13.21 11.55
C ARG A 59 -25.52 -11.79 11.29
N ASP A 60 -24.63 -10.80 11.31
CA ASP A 60 -24.95 -9.40 11.01
C ASP A 60 -24.76 -9.12 9.52
N GLU A 61 -25.87 -9.25 8.77
CA GLU A 61 -25.90 -9.04 7.32
C GLU A 61 -25.55 -7.60 6.92
N SER A 62 -25.95 -6.60 7.74
CA SER A 62 -25.68 -5.20 7.42
C SER A 62 -24.19 -4.89 7.53
N ALA A 63 -23.55 -5.34 8.61
CA ALA A 63 -22.12 -5.20 8.80
C ALA A 63 -21.33 -5.98 7.73
N PHE A 64 -21.77 -7.20 7.39
CA PHE A 64 -21.15 -8.00 6.34
C PHE A 64 -21.14 -7.28 5.00
N LEU A 65 -22.30 -6.76 4.57
CA LEU A 65 -22.41 -6.02 3.31
C LEU A 65 -21.58 -4.74 3.33
N ALA A 66 -21.55 -4.02 4.45
CA ALA A 66 -20.76 -2.79 4.58
C ALA A 66 -19.26 -3.06 4.44
N TYR A 67 -18.71 -3.99 5.23
CA TYR A 67 -17.27 -4.29 5.22
C TYR A 67 -16.82 -5.01 3.95
N SER A 68 -17.68 -5.84 3.34
CA SER A 68 -17.38 -6.47 2.05
C SER A 68 -17.31 -5.43 0.93
N ASN A 69 -18.21 -4.44 0.91
CA ASN A 69 -18.14 -3.33 -0.04
C ASN A 69 -16.91 -2.43 0.19
N GLU A 70 -16.55 -2.18 1.45
CA GLU A 70 -15.34 -1.42 1.77
C GLU A 70 -14.07 -2.16 1.31
N LEU A 71 -14.01 -3.48 1.52
CA LEU A 71 -12.92 -4.32 1.02
C LEU A 71 -12.85 -4.31 -0.50
N LEU A 72 -13.99 -4.44 -1.18
CA LEU A 72 -14.04 -4.45 -2.65
C LEU A 72 -13.55 -3.12 -3.23
N LYS A 73 -14.01 -1.98 -2.69
CA LYS A 73 -13.49 -0.65 -3.08
C LYS A 73 -12.01 -0.50 -2.77
N PHE A 74 -11.57 -1.00 -1.62
CA PHE A 74 -10.16 -0.98 -1.24
C PHE A 74 -9.31 -1.76 -2.24
N GLU A 75 -9.80 -2.88 -2.77
CA GLU A 75 -9.11 -3.68 -3.78
C GLU A 75 -9.15 -3.07 -5.19
N GLU A 76 -10.26 -2.44 -5.59
CA GLU A 76 -10.42 -1.76 -6.89
C GLU A 76 -9.60 -0.47 -7.02
N CYS A 77 -9.36 0.25 -5.92
CA CYS A 77 -8.50 1.44 -5.93
C CYS A 77 -7.00 1.13 -5.98
N ASN A 78 -6.60 -0.15 -6.09
CA ASN A 78 -5.20 -0.58 -6.23
C ASN A 78 -4.85 -0.97 -7.67
#